data_AF-A0AAV2S3Y9-F1
#
_entry.id   AF-A0AAV2S3Y9-F1
#
_cell.length_a   1.000
_cell.length_b   1.000
_cell.length_c   1.000
_cell.angle_alpha   90.00
_cell.angle_beta   90.00
_cell.angle_gamma   90.00
#
_symmetry.space_group_name_H-M   'P 1'
#
loop_
_entity.id
_entity.type
_entity.pdbx_description
1 polymer ?
#
loop_
_entity_poly.entity_id
_entity_poly.type
_entity_poly.pdbx_seq_one_letter_code
_entity_poly.pdbx_strand_id
1 'polypeptide(L)'
;IGVWGFIFNFVEARAAGMFQSPALVPVMLSEVGANMNFRERIWNMIMTLGEMALANYHFSRIDYNIKDIIPGTPSSPALLRNMEAILVQSKWFIDYPKLLPPHIHYVGCISCGPPKPLPPNIEKWMSGSGEAGVIAFSLGFTGYEASTVPKFVMKAFLDAFAQLPQRIILRKNRDNLIFLP
;
A
#
# COMPACT_ATOMS: atom_id res chain seq x y z
N ILE A 1 -12.19 -2.37 -16.38
CA ILE A 1 -11.26 -3.22 -15.58
C ILE A 1 -10.41 -2.30 -14.70
N GLY A 2 -10.36 -2.53 -13.39
CA GLY A 2 -9.52 -1.81 -12.43
C GLY A 2 -8.34 -2.64 -11.94
N VAL A 3 -7.27 -1.99 -11.47
CA VAL A 3 -6.11 -2.66 -10.84
C VAL A 3 -5.91 -2.08 -9.44
N TRP A 4 -5.74 -2.95 -8.44
CA TRP A 4 -5.57 -2.57 -7.05
C TRP A 4 -4.23 -3.05 -6.50
N GLY A 5 -3.50 -2.17 -5.78
CA GLY A 5 -2.09 -2.38 -5.45
C GLY A 5 -1.78 -2.96 -4.06
N PHE A 6 -2.76 -3.08 -3.17
CA PHE A 6 -2.53 -3.52 -1.79
C PHE A 6 -3.67 -4.42 -1.28
N ILE A 7 -3.72 -4.69 0.02
CA ILE A 7 -4.79 -5.49 0.63
C ILE A 7 -6.15 -4.86 0.27
N PHE A 8 -7.03 -5.65 -0.36
CA PHE A 8 -8.31 -5.14 -0.86
C PHE A 8 -9.40 -5.30 0.23
N ASN A 9 -9.26 -4.57 1.34
CA ASN A 9 -10.19 -4.65 2.49
C ASN A 9 -10.84 -3.34 2.92
N PHE A 10 -10.62 -2.28 2.15
CA PHE A 10 -11.02 -0.94 2.50
C PHE A 10 -12.38 -0.60 1.87
N VAL A 11 -12.83 0.65 1.97
CA VAL A 11 -14.15 1.04 1.43
C VAL A 11 -14.34 0.74 -0.06
N GLU A 12 -13.27 0.71 -0.85
CA GLU A 12 -13.32 0.43 -2.29
C GLU A 12 -13.76 -1.01 -2.55
N ALA A 13 -13.35 -1.95 -1.69
CA ALA A 13 -13.82 -3.33 -1.74
C ALA A 13 -15.35 -3.40 -1.54
N ARG A 14 -15.86 -2.70 -0.53
CA ARG A 14 -17.31 -2.61 -0.25
C ARG A 14 -18.05 -1.93 -1.40
N ALA A 15 -17.52 -0.83 -1.93
CA ALA A 15 -18.10 -0.10 -3.06
C ALA A 15 -18.14 -0.95 -4.34
N ALA A 16 -17.14 -1.83 -4.53
CA ALA A 16 -17.09 -2.81 -5.59
C ALA A 16 -17.98 -4.05 -5.35
N GLY A 17 -18.79 -4.07 -4.29
CA GLY A 17 -19.74 -5.15 -4.00
C GLY A 17 -19.13 -6.33 -3.23
N MET A 18 -17.91 -6.23 -2.72
CA MET A 18 -17.34 -7.24 -1.83
C MET A 18 -17.84 -7.01 -0.39
N PHE A 19 -18.72 -7.89 0.08
CA PHE A 19 -19.20 -7.84 1.45
C PHE A 19 -18.09 -8.24 2.43
N GLN A 20 -17.85 -7.39 3.43
CA GLN A 20 -16.86 -7.62 4.47
C GLN A 20 -17.51 -7.48 5.85
N SER A 21 -17.72 -8.62 6.51
CA SER A 21 -18.27 -8.65 7.87
C SER A 21 -17.26 -8.09 8.87
N PRO A 22 -17.59 -7.03 9.63
CA PRO A 22 -16.72 -6.50 10.67
C PRO A 22 -16.48 -7.50 11.83
N ALA A 23 -17.26 -8.57 11.91
CA ALA A 23 -17.06 -9.61 12.91
C ALA A 23 -15.98 -10.63 12.51
N LEU A 24 -15.58 -10.68 11.24
CA LEU A 24 -14.67 -11.68 10.67
C LEU A 24 -13.44 -11.06 9.99
N VAL A 25 -13.61 -9.87 9.40
CA VAL A 25 -12.57 -9.20 8.62
C VAL A 25 -12.13 -7.93 9.35
N PRO A 26 -10.88 -7.87 9.85
CA PRO A 26 -10.31 -6.65 10.39
C PRO A 26 -10.30 -5.51 9.37
N VAL A 27 -10.75 -4.33 9.79
CA VAL A 27 -10.59 -3.11 8.99
C VAL A 27 -9.17 -2.58 9.15
N MET A 28 -8.65 -1.89 8.12
CA MET A 28 -7.32 -1.30 8.19
C MET A 28 -7.23 -0.32 9.38
N LEU A 29 -6.07 -0.29 10.05
CA LEU A 29 -5.81 0.56 11.21
C LEU A 29 -6.62 0.24 12.48
N SER A 30 -7.39 -0.85 12.51
CA SER A 30 -8.09 -1.30 13.73
C SER A 30 -7.17 -1.96 14.76
N GLU A 31 -5.96 -2.37 14.34
CA GLU A 31 -4.96 -3.10 15.14
C GLU A 31 -5.43 -4.47 15.67
N VAL A 32 -6.56 -4.99 15.19
CA VAL A 32 -7.05 -6.33 15.57
C VAL A 32 -6.66 -7.38 14.52
N GLY A 33 -6.49 -8.62 14.97
CA GLY A 33 -6.19 -9.77 14.11
C GLY A 33 -7.43 -10.51 13.60
N ALA A 34 -7.22 -11.60 12.85
CA ALA A 34 -8.31 -12.43 12.32
C ALA A 34 -9.15 -13.12 13.42
N ASN A 35 -8.52 -13.42 14.57
CA ASN A 35 -9.16 -14.06 15.70
C ASN A 35 -9.59 -13.00 16.73
N MET A 36 -10.79 -12.46 16.55
CA MET A 36 -11.34 -11.42 17.43
C MET A 36 -12.29 -11.99 18.50
N ASN A 37 -12.09 -11.57 19.75
CA ASN A 37 -13.07 -11.69 20.83
C ASN A 37 -14.21 -10.67 20.67
N PHE A 38 -15.24 -10.76 21.52
CA PHE A 38 -16.42 -9.90 21.41
C PHE A 38 -16.11 -8.40 21.47
N ARG A 39 -15.21 -7.97 22.36
CA ARG A 39 -14.83 -6.55 22.48
C ARG A 39 -14.07 -6.06 21.26
N GLU A 40 -13.15 -6.87 20.75
CA GLU A 40 -12.41 -6.59 19.51
C GLU A 40 -13.35 -6.49 18.30
N ARG A 41 -14.39 -7.33 18.22
CA ARG A 41 -15.42 -7.24 17.16
C ARG A 41 -16.22 -5.95 17.25
N ILE A 42 -16.58 -5.50 18.45
CA ILE A 42 -17.25 -4.20 18.64
C ILE A 42 -16.31 -3.07 18.20
N TRP A 43 -15.05 -3.11 18.62
CA TRP A 43 -14.06 -2.12 18.21
C TRP A 43 -13.87 -2.07 16.69
N ASN A 44 -13.70 -3.24 16.06
CA ASN A 44 -13.57 -3.36 14.61
C ASN A 44 -14.83 -2.87 13.87
N MET A 45 -16.02 -3.09 14.44
CA MET A 45 -17.27 -2.54 13.93
C MET A 45 -17.30 -1.01 14.00
N ILE A 46 -16.91 -0.41 15.13
CA ILE A 46 -16.80 1.06 15.26
C ILE A 46 -15.83 1.63 14.24
N MET A 47 -14.64 1.02 14.11
CA MET A 47 -13.63 1.43 13.12
C MET A 47 -14.14 1.30 11.69
N THR A 48 -14.90 0.24 11.38
CA THR A 48 -15.52 0.06 10.06
C THR A 48 -16.54 1.17 9.76
N LEU A 49 -17.37 1.56 10.73
CA LEU A 49 -18.32 2.65 10.55
C LEU A 49 -17.60 3.99 10.34
N GLY A 50 -16.51 4.23 11.08
CA GLY A 50 -15.66 5.41 10.91
C GLY A 50 -15.02 5.46 9.51
N GLU A 51 -14.46 4.35 9.05
CA GLU A 51 -13.92 4.19 7.69
C GLU A 51 -14.99 4.51 6.63
N MET A 52 -16.20 3.96 6.75
CA MET A 52 -17.29 4.22 5.81
C MET A 52 -17.70 5.70 5.78
N ALA A 53 -17.75 6.37 6.94
CA ALA A 53 -18.05 7.80 7.01
C ALA A 53 -16.95 8.64 6.35
N LEU A 54 -15.69 8.34 6.65
CA LEU A 54 -14.53 9.02 6.07
C LEU A 54 -14.47 8.83 4.55
N ALA A 55 -14.75 7.62 4.08
CA ALA A 55 -14.82 7.31 2.67
C ALA A 55 -15.92 8.07 1.93
N ASN A 56 -17.13 8.14 2.50
CA ASN A 56 -18.22 8.93 1.91
C ASN A 56 -17.85 10.41 1.83
N TYR A 57 -17.16 10.94 2.84
CA TYR A 57 -16.61 12.29 2.79
C TYR A 57 -15.58 12.43 1.66
N HIS A 58 -14.61 11.52 1.55
CA HIS A 58 -13.62 11.55 0.47
C HIS A 58 -14.25 11.46 -0.92
N PHE A 59 -15.18 10.52 -1.15
CA PHE A 59 -15.89 10.39 -2.42
C PHE A 59 -16.65 11.67 -2.77
N SER A 60 -17.33 12.29 -1.80
CA SER A 60 -18.01 13.58 -2.02
C SER A 60 -17.03 14.69 -2.43
N ARG A 61 -15.88 14.80 -1.76
CA ARG A 61 -14.84 15.77 -2.10
C ARG A 61 -14.22 15.49 -3.47
N ILE A 62 -13.94 14.24 -3.80
CA ILE A 62 -13.37 13.84 -5.09
C ILE A 62 -14.36 14.15 -6.22
N ASP A 63 -15.61 13.71 -6.06
CA ASP A 63 -16.67 13.92 -7.06
C ASP A 63 -16.95 15.41 -7.29
N TYR A 64 -16.89 16.23 -6.24
CA TYR A 64 -16.99 17.67 -6.37
C TYR A 64 -15.88 18.24 -7.25
N ASN A 65 -14.62 17.90 -6.99
CA ASN A 65 -13.48 18.43 -7.72
C ASN A 65 -13.34 17.88 -9.15
N ILE A 66 -13.69 16.61 -9.38
CA ILE A 66 -13.54 15.96 -10.70
C ILE A 66 -14.57 16.48 -11.70
N LYS A 67 -15.79 16.84 -11.25
CA LYS A 67 -16.85 17.33 -12.14
C LYS A 67 -16.44 18.54 -12.97
N ASP A 68 -15.63 19.42 -12.40
CA ASP A 68 -15.13 20.63 -13.08
C ASP A 68 -14.07 20.29 -14.14
N ILE A 69 -13.34 19.20 -13.97
CA ILE A 69 -12.27 18.76 -14.88
C ILE A 69 -12.83 17.87 -16.00
N ILE A 70 -13.73 16.95 -15.64
CA ILE A 70 -14.32 15.97 -16.56
C ILE A 70 -15.84 15.97 -16.37
N PRO A 71 -16.57 16.85 -17.09
CA PRO A 71 -18.01 16.91 -17.04
C PRO A 71 -18.66 15.57 -17.42
N GLY A 72 -19.72 15.19 -16.69
CA GLY A 72 -20.45 13.94 -16.94
C GLY A 72 -19.82 12.68 -16.33
N THR A 73 -18.72 12.81 -15.58
CA THR A 73 -18.12 11.67 -14.86
C THR A 73 -19.10 11.10 -13.82
N PRO A 74 -19.34 9.77 -13.81
CA PRO A 74 -20.11 9.12 -12.76
C PRO A 74 -19.50 9.34 -11.37
N SER A 75 -20.29 9.20 -10.31
CA SER A 75 -19.76 9.30 -8.94
C SER A 75 -18.71 8.22 -8.66
N SER A 76 -17.74 8.52 -7.80
CA SER A 76 -16.66 7.59 -7.43
C SER A 76 -17.18 6.20 -6.99
N PRO A 77 -18.23 6.10 -6.15
CA PRO A 77 -18.82 4.80 -5.79
C PRO A 77 -19.46 4.08 -6.98
N ALA A 78 -20.08 4.83 -7.91
CA ALA A 78 -20.67 4.23 -9.11
C ALA A 78 -19.58 3.69 -10.05
N LEU A 79 -18.46 4.40 -10.19
CA LEU A 79 -17.30 3.91 -10.95
C LEU A 79 -16.77 2.60 -10.38
N LEU A 80 -16.61 2.50 -9.07
CA LEU A 80 -16.16 1.27 -8.39
C LEU A 80 -17.16 0.12 -8.54
N ARG A 81 -18.46 0.41 -8.38
CA ARG A 81 -19.53 -0.60 -8.48
C ARG A 81 -19.69 -1.16 -9.89
N ASN A 82 -19.46 -0.33 -10.90
CA ASN A 82 -19.63 -0.70 -12.32
C ASN A 82 -18.35 -1.30 -12.94
N MET A 83 -17.33 -1.62 -12.14
CA MET A 83 -16.13 -2.29 -12.65
C MET A 83 -16.45 -3.75 -13.01
N GLU A 84 -16.30 -4.10 -14.28
CA GLU A 84 -16.48 -5.48 -14.78
C GLU A 84 -15.48 -6.48 -14.21
N ALA A 85 -14.28 -6.00 -13.88
CA ALA A 85 -13.24 -6.80 -13.24
C ALA A 85 -12.28 -5.92 -12.45
N ILE A 86 -11.80 -6.44 -11.32
CA ILE A 86 -10.80 -5.82 -10.46
C ILE A 86 -9.64 -6.81 -10.26
N LEU A 87 -8.45 -6.41 -10.69
CA LEU A 87 -7.22 -7.18 -10.55
C LEU A 87 -6.50 -6.74 -9.28
N VAL A 88 -6.50 -7.58 -8.25
CA VAL A 88 -5.81 -7.32 -6.98
C VAL A 88 -4.38 -7.83 -7.07
N GLN A 89 -3.40 -6.93 -6.96
CA GLN A 89 -1.97 -7.23 -7.00
C GLN A 89 -1.45 -7.83 -5.68
N SER A 90 -2.11 -8.88 -5.23
CA SER A 90 -1.75 -9.64 -4.04
C SER A 90 -2.08 -11.12 -4.26
N LYS A 91 -1.76 -11.97 -3.28
CA LYS A 91 -2.18 -13.37 -3.24
C LYS A 91 -3.26 -13.52 -2.17
N TRP A 92 -4.30 -14.30 -2.48
CA TRP A 92 -5.46 -14.48 -1.62
C TRP A 92 -5.10 -15.03 -0.22
N PHE A 93 -4.02 -15.81 -0.10
CA PHE A 93 -3.58 -16.40 1.18
C PHE A 93 -2.82 -15.43 2.10
N ILE A 94 -2.44 -14.24 1.61
CA ILE A 94 -1.86 -13.17 2.44
C ILE A 94 -2.97 -12.27 3.02
N ASP A 95 -4.18 -12.37 2.47
CA ASP A 95 -5.33 -11.58 2.84
C ASP A 95 -6.18 -12.29 3.90
N TYR A 96 -7.10 -11.57 4.54
CA TYR A 96 -8.07 -12.16 5.46
C TYR A 96 -9.10 -13.00 4.69
N PRO A 97 -9.62 -14.08 5.30
CA PRO A 97 -10.68 -14.88 4.70
C PRO A 97 -11.94 -14.04 4.52
N LYS A 98 -12.40 -13.90 3.28
CA LYS A 98 -13.57 -13.12 2.90
C LYS A 98 -14.21 -13.69 1.64
N LEU A 99 -15.48 -13.37 1.43
CA LEU A 99 -16.19 -13.73 0.22
C LEU A 99 -15.62 -12.94 -0.95
N LEU A 100 -15.21 -13.64 -2.02
CA LEU A 100 -14.69 -13.04 -3.23
C LEU A 100 -15.77 -13.02 -4.32
N PRO A 101 -16.29 -11.85 -4.69
CA PRO A 101 -17.12 -11.70 -5.88
C PRO A 101 -16.41 -12.20 -7.15
N PRO A 102 -17.15 -12.71 -8.14
CA PRO A 102 -16.58 -13.32 -9.34
C PRO A 102 -15.78 -12.35 -10.22
N HIS A 103 -16.02 -11.05 -10.11
CA HIS A 103 -15.29 -10.01 -10.84
C HIS A 103 -13.99 -9.57 -10.14
N ILE A 104 -13.65 -10.11 -8.97
CA ILE A 104 -12.42 -9.77 -8.24
C ILE A 104 -11.41 -10.91 -8.38
N HIS A 105 -10.25 -10.60 -8.95
CA HIS A 105 -9.22 -11.59 -9.24
C HIS A 105 -7.89 -11.24 -8.57
N TYR A 106 -7.38 -12.15 -7.74
CA TYR A 106 -6.03 -12.04 -7.18
C TYR A 106 -5.01 -12.52 -8.19
N VAL A 107 -4.26 -11.59 -8.77
CA VAL A 107 -3.30 -11.88 -9.85
C VAL A 107 -1.85 -11.92 -9.36
N GLY A 108 -1.59 -11.53 -8.11
CA GLY A 108 -0.23 -11.34 -7.60
C GLY A 108 0.44 -10.11 -8.23
N CYS A 109 1.76 -10.05 -8.19
CA CYS A 109 2.49 -8.92 -8.70
C CYS A 109 2.56 -8.94 -10.24
N ILE A 110 1.79 -8.08 -10.90
CA ILE A 110 1.72 -7.99 -12.37
C ILE A 110 3.03 -7.42 -12.93
N SER A 111 3.65 -6.51 -12.20
CA SER A 111 4.92 -5.86 -12.59
C SER A 111 6.16 -6.67 -12.21
N CYS A 112 6.01 -7.82 -11.53
CA CYS A 112 7.13 -8.65 -11.14
C CYS A 112 7.51 -9.57 -12.30
N GLY A 113 8.79 -9.56 -12.65
CA GLY A 113 9.37 -10.48 -13.62
C GLY A 113 10.69 -11.03 -13.11
N PRO A 114 11.38 -11.88 -13.90
CA PRO A 114 12.72 -12.32 -13.59
C PRO A 114 13.63 -11.11 -13.31
N PRO A 115 14.43 -11.14 -12.23
CA PRO A 115 15.33 -10.04 -11.92
C PRO A 115 16.33 -9.87 -13.06
N LYS A 116 16.57 -8.62 -13.46
CA LYS A 116 17.67 -8.29 -14.37
C LYS A 116 18.99 -8.37 -13.61
N PRO A 117 20.10 -8.75 -14.27
CA PRO A 117 21.41 -8.68 -13.63
C PRO A 117 21.70 -7.25 -13.17
N LEU A 118 22.40 -7.13 -12.04
CA LEU A 118 22.80 -5.83 -11.53
C LEU A 118 23.86 -5.20 -12.46
N PRO A 119 23.88 -3.87 -12.60
CA PRO A 119 25.00 -3.17 -13.23
C PRO A 119 26.32 -3.53 -12.52
N PRO A 120 27.43 -3.78 -13.25
CA PRO A 120 28.69 -4.26 -12.66
C PRO A 120 29.24 -3.39 -11.53
N ASN A 121 29.01 -2.07 -11.60
CA ASN A 121 29.41 -1.12 -10.56
C ASN A 121 28.61 -1.31 -9.25
N ILE A 122 27.31 -1.58 -9.35
CA ILE A 122 26.45 -1.82 -8.19
C ILE A 122 26.77 -3.19 -7.60
N GLU A 123 26.92 -4.21 -8.45
CA GLU A 123 27.29 -5.55 -8.01
C GLU A 123 28.62 -5.55 -7.26
N LYS A 124 29.67 -4.95 -7.82
CA LYS A 124 30.98 -4.81 -7.15
C LYS A 124 30.87 -4.07 -5.81
N TRP A 125 30.05 -3.02 -5.76
CA TRP A 125 29.82 -2.28 -4.51
C TRP A 125 29.07 -3.13 -3.47
N MET A 126 28.07 -3.93 -3.88
CA MET A 126 27.34 -4.81 -2.98
C MET A 126 28.22 -5.96 -2.46
N SER A 127 29.00 -6.60 -3.34
CA SER A 127 29.94 -7.66 -2.96
C SER A 127 31.01 -7.17 -1.98
N GLY A 128 31.38 -5.89 -2.06
CA GLY A 128 32.33 -5.29 -1.12
C GLY A 128 31.81 -5.15 0.33
N SER A 129 30.53 -5.44 0.60
CA SER A 129 29.97 -5.45 1.96
C SER A 129 30.33 -6.71 2.75
N GLY A 130 30.87 -7.75 2.10
CA GLY A 130 31.22 -9.01 2.75
C GLY A 130 30.03 -9.67 3.45
N GLU A 131 30.28 -10.25 4.63
CA GLU A 131 29.28 -10.98 5.43
C GLU A 131 28.23 -10.07 6.07
N ALA A 132 28.51 -8.77 6.24
CA ALA A 132 27.55 -7.85 6.84
C ALA A 132 26.29 -7.70 5.96
N GLY A 133 26.45 -7.77 4.64
CA GLY A 133 25.36 -7.64 3.67
C GLY A 133 24.97 -6.18 3.38
N VAL A 134 23.87 -5.98 2.66
CA VAL A 134 23.42 -4.68 2.15
C VAL A 134 21.98 -4.40 2.57
N ILE A 135 21.69 -3.17 2.97
CA ILE A 135 20.33 -2.70 3.22
C ILE A 135 19.86 -1.83 2.04
N ALA A 136 18.76 -2.20 1.41
CA ALA A 136 18.08 -1.34 0.44
C ALA A 136 16.93 -0.60 1.15
N PHE A 137 17.04 0.72 1.24
CA PHE A 137 16.07 1.56 1.95
C PHE A 137 15.35 2.54 1.02
N SER A 138 14.02 2.60 1.14
CA SER A 138 13.17 3.56 0.44
C SER A 138 11.92 3.85 1.25
N LEU A 139 11.47 5.11 1.26
CA LEU A 139 10.22 5.55 1.88
C LEU A 139 9.00 5.42 0.96
N GLY A 140 9.14 4.77 -0.20
CA GLY A 140 8.05 4.56 -1.14
C GLY A 140 7.50 5.86 -1.75
N PHE A 141 6.33 5.78 -2.38
CA PHE A 141 5.78 6.88 -3.18
C PHE A 141 5.52 8.18 -2.42
N THR A 142 5.11 8.04 -1.17
CA THR A 142 4.77 9.16 -0.30
C THR A 142 5.99 9.82 0.34
N GLY A 143 7.17 9.19 0.29
CA GLY A 143 8.42 9.72 0.84
C GLY A 143 9.52 9.93 -0.20
N TYR A 144 9.16 10.03 -1.49
CA TYR A 144 10.13 10.17 -2.60
C TYR A 144 10.80 11.53 -2.70
N GLU A 145 10.28 12.58 -2.06
CA GLU A 145 10.91 13.88 -2.10
C GLU A 145 11.49 14.25 -0.74
N ALA A 146 12.71 14.76 -0.76
CA ALA A 146 13.38 15.27 0.45
C ALA A 146 12.63 16.46 1.07
N SER A 147 11.70 17.08 0.34
CA SER A 147 10.79 18.10 0.84
C SER A 147 9.61 17.54 1.63
N THR A 148 9.20 16.29 1.38
CA THR A 148 8.06 15.65 2.06
C THR A 148 8.46 15.07 3.41
N VAL A 149 9.72 14.66 3.55
CA VAL A 149 10.25 14.03 4.77
C VAL A 149 11.00 15.08 5.58
N PRO A 150 10.58 15.39 6.82
CA PRO A 150 11.26 16.37 7.64
C PRO A 150 12.76 16.04 7.84
N LYS A 151 13.62 17.07 7.83
CA LYS A 151 15.07 16.89 7.96
C LYS A 151 15.48 16.10 9.20
N PHE A 152 14.78 16.27 10.32
CA PHE A 152 15.06 15.54 11.56
C PHE A 152 14.80 14.04 11.42
N VAL A 153 13.81 13.63 10.62
CA VAL A 153 13.51 12.21 10.35
C VAL A 153 14.61 11.61 9.47
N MET A 154 15.01 12.32 8.42
CA MET A 154 16.14 11.88 7.58
C MET A 154 17.44 11.78 8.37
N LYS A 155 17.70 12.75 9.27
CA LYS A 155 18.86 12.70 10.16
C LYS A 155 18.80 11.47 11.07
N ALA A 156 17.65 11.17 11.68
CA ALA A 156 17.49 9.99 12.53
C ALA A 156 17.78 8.68 11.76
N PHE A 157 17.32 8.56 10.52
CA PHE A 157 17.68 7.40 9.67
C PHE A 157 19.19 7.33 9.41
N LEU A 158 19.83 8.44 9.02
CA LEU A 158 21.26 8.48 8.76
C LEU A 158 22.10 8.17 10.02
N ASP A 159 21.69 8.69 11.18
CA ASP A 159 22.33 8.42 12.47
C ASP A 159 22.20 6.93 12.85
N ALA A 160 21.04 6.32 12.58
CA ALA A 160 20.82 4.88 12.81
C ALA A 160 21.64 4.03 11.84
N PHE A 161 21.66 4.41 10.56
CA PHE A 161 22.46 3.77 9.51
C PHE A 161 23.95 3.77 9.82
N ALA A 162 24.48 4.88 10.35
CA ALA A 162 25.89 4.98 10.73
C ALA A 162 26.30 4.01 11.86
N GLN A 163 25.35 3.44 12.59
CA GLN A 163 25.60 2.46 13.65
C GLN A 163 25.57 1.01 13.15
N LEU A 164 25.19 0.80 11.89
CA LEU A 164 25.04 -0.53 11.30
C LEU A 164 26.29 -0.92 10.52
N PRO A 165 26.70 -2.21 10.55
CA PRO A 165 27.83 -2.70 9.76
C PRO A 165 27.51 -2.90 8.27
N GLN A 166 26.24 -2.78 7.87
CA GLN A 166 25.79 -2.95 6.49
C GLN A 166 26.03 -1.70 5.65
N ARG A 167 26.46 -1.91 4.40
CA ARG A 167 26.32 -0.89 3.36
C ARG A 167 24.86 -0.62 3.06
N ILE A 168 24.50 0.62 2.77
CA ILE A 168 23.10 1.02 2.58
C ILE A 168 22.90 1.73 1.24
N ILE A 169 21.95 1.22 0.46
CA ILE A 169 21.44 1.91 -0.73
C ILE A 169 20.19 2.66 -0.30
N LEU A 170 20.30 3.98 -0.19
CA LEU A 170 19.19 4.88 0.12
C LEU A 170 18.63 5.47 -1.17
N ARG A 171 17.37 5.15 -1.49
CA ARG A 171 16.66 5.85 -2.57
C ARG A 171 16.17 7.21 -2.08
N LYS A 172 16.86 8.28 -2.49
CA LYS A 172 16.50 9.67 -2.13
C LYS A 172 15.29 10.17 -2.92
N ASN A 173 15.23 9.88 -4.21
CA ASN A 173 14.10 10.22 -5.08
C ASN A 173 13.96 9.21 -6.24
N ARG A 174 13.22 9.55 -7.31
CA ARG A 174 13.02 8.66 -8.46
C ARG A 174 14.33 8.28 -9.16
N ASP A 175 15.25 9.23 -9.30
CA ASP A 175 16.41 9.10 -10.18
C ASP A 175 17.74 9.07 -9.40
N ASN A 176 17.70 9.22 -8.08
CA ASN A 176 18.88 9.34 -7.23
C ASN A 176 18.93 8.25 -6.14
N LEU A 177 19.94 7.38 -6.27
CA LEU A 177 20.36 6.42 -5.26
C LEU A 177 21.63 6.93 -4.58
N ILE A 178 21.61 6.99 -3.25
CA ILE A 178 22.77 7.27 -2.42
C ILE A 178 23.33 5.95 -1.91
N PHE A 179 24.64 5.78 -2.05
CA PHE A 179 25.39 4.63 -1.56
C PHE A 179 26.13 5.04 -0.29
N LEU A 180 25.65 4.57 0.86
CA LEU A 180 26.25 4.81 2.17
C LEU A 180 27.14 3.61 2.54
N PRO A 181 28.38 3.86 3.00
CA PRO A 181 29.31 2.80 3.37
C PRO A 181 28.84 2.01 4.59
#